data_AF-A0AAV2RGN2-F1
#
_entry.id   AF-A0AAV2RGN2-F1
#
_cell.length_a   1.000
_cell.length_b   1.000
_cell.length_c   1.000
_cell.angle_alpha   90.00
_cell.angle_beta   90.00
_cell.angle_gamma   90.00
#
_symmetry.space_group_name_H-M   'P 1'
#
loop_
_entity.id
_entity.type
_entity.pdbx_description
1 polymer ?
#
loop_
_entity_poly.entity_id
_entity_poly.type
_entity_poly.pdbx_seq_one_letter_code
_entity_poly.pdbx_strand_id
1 'polypeptide(L)'
;KIGNDNPCMLNVRPVNPGRIYNPFRGLSLRCSFLADQKIPETDMTDHKEDESDKYADGCKYQTLRQDSKRLKVMDSGFAFCSPYPLLLRPQRSVDIFLSFDFSLRNEDLHVNGSTFKQLEKAEEWAKERHIPFPPVKEKIVEYLGEEIQECYVFGSSPESCIPVILHFPLVNKKFRQYKNPEVLRTSDEELDFAKFPCFGKNSDFGTFKFHYDSKEFDRLSQLMEFNTLLHKDTIIQTIKNSIINIKKQGRKLDIYNIARILMWRKGNEKRIDM
;
A
#
# COMPACT_ATOMS: atom_id res chain seq x y z
N LYS A 1 45.50 34.02 -1.66
CA LYS A 1 45.18 32.62 -2.03
C LYS A 1 43.67 32.49 -2.03
N ILE A 2 43.05 32.67 -3.20
CA ILE A 2 41.61 32.47 -3.38
C ILE A 2 41.39 30.96 -3.33
N GLY A 3 40.64 30.50 -2.33
CA GLY A 3 40.29 29.10 -2.15
C GLY A 3 39.47 28.63 -3.33
N ASN A 4 40.00 27.65 -4.04
CA ASN A 4 39.39 27.04 -5.21
C ASN A 4 38.28 26.08 -4.74
N ASP A 5 37.20 26.63 -4.20
CA ASP A 5 35.98 25.86 -3.89
C ASP A 5 35.21 25.63 -5.19
N ASN A 6 35.75 24.70 -6.00
CA ASN A 6 34.94 24.06 -7.03
C ASN A 6 33.73 23.43 -6.34
N PRO A 7 32.48 23.79 -6.72
CA PRO A 7 31.31 23.05 -6.25
C PRO A 7 31.48 21.63 -6.74
N CYS A 8 31.83 20.73 -5.83
CA CYS A 8 32.04 19.32 -6.11
C CYS A 8 30.70 18.76 -6.59
N MET A 9 30.49 18.78 -7.91
CA MET A 9 29.37 18.09 -8.55
C MET A 9 29.39 16.67 -8.03
N LEU A 10 28.26 16.26 -7.44
CA LEU A 10 28.08 15.05 -6.65
C LEU A 10 28.98 13.91 -7.15
N ASN A 11 29.87 13.43 -6.26
CA ASN A 11 30.75 12.27 -6.51
C ASN A 11 29.96 11.17 -7.24
N VAL A 12 30.28 10.95 -8.52
CA VAL A 12 29.59 10.01 -9.42
C VAL A 12 30.01 8.59 -9.05
N ARG A 13 29.46 8.08 -7.95
CA ARG A 13 29.44 6.64 -7.63
C ARG A 13 28.05 6.10 -7.97
N PRO A 14 27.93 4.87 -8.47
CA PRO A 14 26.64 4.34 -8.91
C PRO A 14 25.68 4.26 -7.72
N VAL A 15 24.47 4.79 -7.94
CA VAL A 15 23.28 4.73 -7.05
C VAL A 15 23.53 5.26 -5.63
N ASN A 16 23.74 6.58 -5.50
CA ASN A 16 23.62 7.23 -4.19
C ASN A 16 22.14 7.63 -4.00
N PRO A 17 21.43 7.10 -2.99
CA PRO A 17 20.05 7.50 -2.74
C PRO A 17 19.96 9.01 -2.48
N GLY A 18 18.83 9.61 -2.85
CA GLY A 18 18.58 11.03 -2.66
C GLY A 18 18.84 11.43 -1.20
N ARG A 19 19.59 12.51 -0.99
CA ARG A 19 19.94 12.99 0.36
C ARG A 19 19.24 14.30 0.64
N ILE A 20 18.51 14.36 1.75
CA ILE A 20 17.86 15.58 2.24
C ILE A 20 18.44 15.96 3.60
N TYR A 21 18.37 17.24 3.95
CA TYR A 21 18.63 17.66 5.33
C TYR A 21 17.63 16.97 6.27
N ASN A 22 18.11 16.51 7.42
CA ASN A 22 17.27 15.83 8.39
C ASN A 22 16.43 16.86 9.18
N PRO A 23 15.10 16.95 8.96
CA PRO A 23 14.26 17.90 9.69
C PRO A 23 14.07 17.51 11.17
N PHE A 24 14.43 16.27 11.53
CA PHE A 24 14.31 15.78 12.90
C PHE A 24 15.59 15.99 13.73
N ARG A 25 16.63 16.60 13.14
CA ARG A 25 17.90 16.79 13.84
C ARG A 25 17.76 17.75 15.00
N GLY A 26 18.19 17.30 16.19
CA GLY A 26 18.12 18.11 17.41
C GLY A 26 16.73 18.20 18.04
N LEU A 27 15.73 17.47 17.52
CA LEU A 27 14.47 17.30 18.23
C LEU A 27 14.71 16.42 19.46
N SER A 28 14.26 16.88 20.62
CA SER A 28 14.17 16.09 21.84
C SER A 28 12.71 15.70 22.05
N LEU A 29 12.44 14.41 22.17
CA LEU A 29 11.10 13.93 22.48
C LEU A 29 10.83 14.14 23.96
N ARG A 30 9.90 15.05 24.31
CA ARG A 30 9.24 15.03 25.61
C ARG A 30 7.97 14.20 25.49
N CYS A 31 7.94 13.04 26.15
CA CYS A 31 6.72 12.22 26.23
C CYS A 31 5.64 12.98 26.99
N SER A 32 4.71 13.62 26.28
CA SER A 32 3.67 14.47 26.87
C SER A 32 2.46 13.68 27.39
N PHE A 33 2.42 12.36 27.23
CA PHE A 33 1.27 11.51 27.55
C PHE A 33 1.27 10.93 28.98
N LEU A 34 2.14 11.41 29.87
CA LEU A 34 2.21 10.98 31.28
C LEU A 34 1.30 11.78 32.23
N ALA A 35 0.50 12.73 31.74
CA ALA A 35 -0.22 13.66 32.62
C ALA A 35 -1.46 13.07 33.35
N ASP A 36 -1.90 11.84 33.05
CA ASP A 36 -3.19 11.35 33.61
C ASP A 36 -3.16 9.97 34.28
N GLN A 37 -1.99 9.45 34.64
CA GLN A 37 -1.92 8.31 35.56
C GLN A 37 -0.97 8.62 36.72
N LYS A 38 -1.58 8.95 37.87
CA LYS A 38 -0.90 8.96 39.18
C LYS A 38 -0.22 7.61 39.39
N ILE A 39 1.11 7.59 39.33
CA ILE A 39 1.95 6.50 39.83
C ILE A 39 2.75 7.08 41.01
N PRO A 40 2.88 6.39 42.15
CA PRO A 40 3.52 6.94 43.34
C PRO A 40 5.01 7.22 43.09
N GLU A 41 5.50 8.33 43.64
CA GLU A 41 6.92 8.64 43.72
C GLU A 41 7.66 7.55 44.50
N THR A 42 8.59 6.86 43.84
CA THR A 42 9.63 6.09 44.53
C THR A 42 10.99 6.47 43.95
N ASP A 43 11.89 6.75 44.89
CA ASP A 43 13.23 7.31 44.74
C ASP A 43 14.07 6.74 43.60
N MET A 44 14.73 7.66 42.88
CA MET A 44 15.76 7.37 41.91
C MET A 44 17.08 7.09 42.63
N THR A 45 17.34 5.84 42.96
CA THR A 45 18.72 5.37 43.22
C THR A 45 19.27 4.66 42.00
N ASP A 46 20.36 5.24 41.50
CA ASP A 46 21.34 4.77 40.52
C ASP A 46 21.46 3.23 40.43
N HIS A 47 20.93 2.64 39.36
CA HIS A 47 21.38 1.34 38.86
C HIS A 47 21.27 1.26 37.34
N LYS A 48 22.46 1.26 36.72
CA LYS A 48 22.93 0.54 35.52
C LYS A 48 21.95 0.24 34.38
N GLU A 49 22.42 0.63 33.20
CA GLU A 49 22.06 0.14 31.87
C GLU A 49 21.52 -1.30 31.88
N ASP A 50 20.21 -1.45 31.72
CA ASP A 50 19.59 -2.73 31.37
C ASP A 50 18.42 -2.52 30.41
N GLU A 51 18.31 -3.50 29.53
CA GLU A 51 17.56 -3.53 28.29
C GLU A 51 16.06 -3.21 28.42
N SER A 52 15.52 -2.72 27.30
CA SER A 52 14.10 -2.57 26.99
C SER A 52 13.39 -1.39 27.68
N ASP A 53 13.47 -0.23 27.00
CA ASP A 53 12.39 0.75 27.00
C ASP A 53 11.09 0.07 26.51
N LYS A 54 10.38 -0.62 27.41
CA LYS A 54 9.10 -1.31 27.16
C LYS A 54 7.94 -0.36 26.77
N TYR A 55 8.23 0.91 26.54
CA TYR A 55 7.31 1.90 25.96
C TYR A 55 7.54 2.14 24.46
N ALA A 56 8.67 1.70 23.90
CA ALA A 56 8.91 1.73 22.45
C ALA A 56 7.97 0.81 21.66
N ASP A 57 7.42 -0.22 22.30
CA ASP A 57 6.47 -1.16 21.66
C ASP A 57 5.11 -0.54 21.31
N GLY A 58 4.76 0.57 21.97
CA GLY A 58 3.54 1.33 21.70
C GLY A 58 3.57 2.10 20.38
N CYS A 59 4.76 2.37 19.84
CA CYS A 59 4.96 3.05 18.56
C CYS A 59 6.07 2.34 17.78
N LYS A 60 5.73 1.33 16.96
CA LYS A 60 6.66 0.63 16.04
C LYS A 60 7.34 1.53 14.97
N TYR A 61 7.26 2.85 15.11
CA TYR A 61 8.09 3.76 14.32
C TYR A 61 9.46 3.78 14.98
N GLN A 62 10.44 3.15 14.34
CA GLN A 62 11.85 3.27 14.73
C GLN A 62 12.17 4.75 14.92
N THR A 63 12.73 5.10 16.08
CA THR A 63 13.11 6.48 16.39
C THR A 63 13.98 6.99 15.24
N LEU A 64 13.49 8.00 14.53
CA LEU A 64 14.22 8.59 13.42
C LEU A 64 15.55 9.11 13.95
N ARG A 65 16.64 8.88 13.20
CA ARG A 65 18.00 9.26 13.61
C ARG A 65 18.09 10.77 13.83
N GLN A 66 17.94 11.24 15.07
CA GLN A 66 17.95 12.65 15.46
C GLN A 66 19.37 13.25 15.49
N ASP A 67 20.39 12.38 15.51
CA ASP A 67 21.81 12.73 15.48
C ASP A 67 22.31 13.05 14.05
N SER A 68 21.72 12.41 13.03
CA SER A 68 22.17 12.53 11.65
C SER A 68 21.90 13.91 11.04
N LYS A 69 22.86 14.46 10.30
CA LYS A 69 22.71 15.69 9.51
C LYS A 69 21.77 15.53 8.31
N ARG A 70 21.72 14.33 7.74
CA ARG A 70 21.03 14.06 6.47
C ARG A 70 20.29 12.73 6.53
N LEU A 71 19.15 12.66 5.86
CA LEU A 71 18.40 11.44 5.63
C LEU A 71 18.65 10.94 4.20
N LYS A 72 18.62 9.61 4.04
CA LYS A 72 18.62 8.96 2.72
C LYS A 72 17.18 8.59 2.39
N VAL A 73 16.72 9.03 1.23
CA VAL A 73 15.39 8.71 0.70
C VAL A 73 15.58 7.81 -0.52
N MET A 74 14.77 6.76 -0.58
CA MET A 74 14.77 5.77 -1.66
C MET A 74 13.36 5.62 -2.20
N ASP A 75 13.26 5.11 -3.42
CA ASP A 75 11.98 4.74 -4.02
C ASP A 75 11.29 3.67 -3.16
N SER A 76 10.00 3.84 -2.89
CA SER A 76 9.19 2.87 -2.14
C SER A 76 9.07 1.52 -2.83
N GLY A 77 9.29 1.44 -4.15
CA GLY A 77 9.33 0.21 -4.92
C GLY A 77 10.40 -0.79 -4.44
N PHE A 78 11.44 -0.32 -3.74
CA PHE A 78 12.43 -1.20 -3.09
C PHE A 78 11.88 -1.98 -1.88
N ALA A 79 10.81 -1.48 -1.23
CA ALA A 79 10.16 -2.19 -0.13
C ALA A 79 9.06 -3.11 -0.69
N PHE A 80 7.98 -2.50 -1.15
CA PHE A 80 6.90 -3.15 -1.89
C PHE A 80 6.18 -2.08 -2.70
N CYS A 81 5.82 -2.38 -3.95
CA CYS A 81 5.30 -1.42 -4.94
C CYS A 81 3.85 -1.00 -4.63
N SER A 82 3.55 -0.60 -3.40
CA SER A 82 2.22 -0.23 -2.98
C SER A 82 2.20 0.95 -1.99
N PRO A 83 1.33 1.96 -2.20
CA PRO A 83 1.26 3.16 -1.37
C PRO A 83 0.43 2.98 -0.08
N TYR A 84 0.01 1.76 0.27
CA TYR A 84 -0.77 1.49 1.48
C TYR A 84 -0.20 2.09 2.77
N PRO A 85 1.12 2.11 3.04
CA PRO A 85 1.66 2.77 4.23
C PRO A 85 1.23 4.23 4.40
N LEU A 86 1.09 4.95 3.29
CA LEU A 86 0.60 6.31 3.29
C LEU A 86 -0.92 6.30 3.53
N LEU A 87 -1.66 5.46 2.83
CA LEU A 87 -3.11 5.51 2.81
C LEU A 87 -3.78 4.94 4.08
N LEU A 88 -3.16 3.96 4.73
CA LEU A 88 -3.65 3.27 5.93
C LEU A 88 -3.49 4.05 7.24
N ARG A 89 -3.03 5.31 7.15
CA ARG A 89 -2.97 6.19 8.31
C ARG A 89 -4.39 6.34 8.90
N PRO A 90 -4.65 5.96 10.17
CA PRO A 90 -6.01 5.94 10.73
C PRO A 90 -6.75 7.27 10.64
N GLN A 91 -6.02 8.40 10.73
CA GLN A 91 -6.59 9.75 10.60
C GLN A 91 -7.24 10.02 9.24
N ARG A 92 -6.91 9.24 8.19
CA ARG A 92 -7.52 9.38 6.87
C ARG A 92 -8.91 8.76 6.79
N SER A 93 -9.24 7.81 7.68
CA SER A 93 -10.56 7.16 7.73
C SER A 93 -11.06 6.72 6.35
N VAL A 94 -10.20 6.05 5.58
CA VAL A 94 -10.56 5.59 4.23
C VAL A 94 -11.44 4.34 4.34
N ASP A 95 -12.61 4.37 3.69
CA ASP A 95 -13.55 3.25 3.67
C ASP A 95 -13.37 2.33 2.45
N ILE A 96 -12.87 2.87 1.34
CA ILE A 96 -12.70 2.13 0.07
C ILE A 96 -11.35 2.48 -0.56
N PHE A 97 -10.62 1.46 -1.00
CA PHE A 97 -9.44 1.57 -1.85
C PHE A 97 -9.74 1.05 -3.25
N LEU A 98 -9.46 1.88 -4.26
CA LEU A 98 -9.29 1.44 -5.64
C LEU A 98 -7.80 1.23 -5.87
N SER A 99 -7.36 -0.03 -5.85
CA SER A 99 -5.96 -0.42 -5.94
C SER A 99 -5.66 -0.86 -7.35
N PHE A 100 -4.80 -0.13 -8.06
CA PHE A 100 -4.30 -0.51 -9.38
C PHE A 100 -2.88 -1.04 -9.24
N ASP A 101 -2.61 -2.25 -9.74
CA ASP A 101 -1.31 -2.91 -9.64
C ASP A 101 -0.68 -3.12 -11.02
N PHE A 102 0.45 -2.45 -11.21
CA PHE A 102 1.30 -2.49 -12.40
C PHE A 102 2.63 -3.20 -12.16
N SER A 103 2.71 -3.98 -11.08
CA SER A 103 3.94 -4.68 -10.70
C SER A 103 4.41 -5.62 -11.79
N LEU A 104 5.73 -5.65 -12.00
CA LEU A 104 6.36 -6.53 -12.96
C LEU A 104 6.03 -8.00 -12.65
N ARG A 105 5.65 -8.73 -13.69
CA ARG A 105 5.48 -10.19 -13.69
C ARG A 105 6.36 -10.81 -14.78
N ASN A 106 6.67 -12.09 -14.63
CA ASN A 106 7.50 -12.81 -15.61
C ASN A 106 6.76 -12.99 -16.95
N GLU A 107 5.44 -13.14 -16.90
CA GLU A 107 4.58 -13.39 -18.06
C GLU A 107 3.13 -13.01 -17.75
N ASP A 108 2.30 -12.94 -18.80
CA ASP A 108 0.85 -12.80 -18.65
C ASP A 108 0.29 -14.08 -18.03
N LEU A 109 -0.41 -13.93 -16.91
CA LEU A 109 -1.03 -15.05 -16.23
C LEU A 109 -2.40 -15.35 -16.86
N HIS A 110 -2.71 -16.64 -17.04
CA HIS A 110 -4.05 -17.12 -17.36
C HIS A 110 -4.84 -17.53 -16.11
N VAL A 111 -4.12 -17.97 -15.07
CA VAL A 111 -4.65 -18.45 -13.80
C VAL A 111 -4.03 -17.66 -12.67
N ASN A 112 -4.79 -17.42 -11.60
CA ASN A 112 -4.28 -16.73 -10.43
C ASN A 112 -3.19 -17.53 -9.72
N GLY A 113 -2.04 -16.89 -9.52
CA GLY A 113 -0.92 -17.44 -8.74
C GLY A 113 -0.13 -16.33 -8.07
N SER A 114 0.61 -15.54 -8.86
CA SER A 114 1.45 -14.44 -8.35
C SER A 114 0.81 -13.05 -8.46
N THR A 115 -0.46 -12.97 -8.85
CA THR A 115 -1.21 -11.72 -9.09
C THR A 115 -1.26 -10.80 -7.87
N PHE A 116 -1.29 -11.37 -6.65
CA PHE A 116 -1.58 -10.62 -5.43
C PHE A 116 -0.36 -10.33 -4.54
N LYS A 117 0.86 -10.61 -5.03
CA LYS A 117 2.09 -10.57 -4.23
C LYS A 117 2.30 -9.25 -3.48
N GLN A 118 2.02 -8.10 -4.11
CA GLN A 118 2.17 -6.81 -3.43
C GLN A 118 1.06 -6.54 -2.41
N LEU A 119 -0.14 -7.05 -2.67
CA LEU A 119 -1.27 -6.92 -1.76
C LEU A 119 -1.06 -7.77 -0.50
N GLU A 120 -0.50 -8.98 -0.64
CA GLU A 120 -0.08 -9.81 0.49
C GLU A 120 0.99 -9.15 1.36
N LYS A 121 1.98 -8.49 0.73
CA LYS A 121 2.99 -7.71 1.45
C LYS A 121 2.37 -6.50 2.16
N ALA A 122 1.37 -5.86 1.57
CA ALA A 122 0.66 -4.76 2.20
C ALA A 122 -0.14 -5.24 3.43
N GLU A 123 -0.78 -6.40 3.35
CA GLU A 123 -1.44 -7.03 4.49
C GLU A 123 -0.45 -7.37 5.60
N GLU A 124 0.69 -7.97 5.26
CA GLU A 124 1.76 -8.28 6.23
C GLU A 124 2.28 -7.01 6.92
N TRP A 125 2.57 -5.96 6.14
CA TRP A 125 2.99 -4.67 6.66
C TRP A 125 1.95 -4.07 7.64
N ALA A 126 0.66 -4.20 7.32
CA ALA A 126 -0.43 -3.71 8.15
C ALA A 126 -0.58 -4.55 9.43
N LYS A 127 -0.52 -5.89 9.32
CA LYS A 127 -0.55 -6.83 10.45
C LYS A 127 0.59 -6.56 11.43
N GLU A 128 1.82 -6.41 10.93
CA GLU A 128 2.99 -6.05 11.74
C GLU A 128 2.78 -4.75 12.53
N ARG A 129 2.00 -3.81 12.00
CA ARG A 129 1.75 -2.50 12.61
C ARG A 129 0.42 -2.43 13.37
N HIS A 130 -0.31 -3.54 13.43
CA HIS A 130 -1.64 -3.65 14.02
C HIS A 130 -2.63 -2.65 13.40
N ILE A 131 -2.51 -2.41 12.10
CA ILE A 131 -3.43 -1.55 11.35
C ILE A 131 -4.53 -2.43 10.74
N PRO A 132 -5.82 -2.10 10.92
CA PRO A 132 -6.91 -2.85 10.31
C PRO A 132 -6.77 -2.91 8.78
N PHE A 133 -6.80 -4.13 8.24
CA PHE A 133 -6.66 -4.40 6.80
C PHE A 133 -7.50 -5.62 6.43
N PRO A 134 -8.05 -5.71 5.21
CA PRO A 134 -8.79 -6.90 4.77
C PRO A 134 -7.98 -8.19 4.89
N PRO A 135 -8.63 -9.34 5.18
CA PRO A 135 -7.98 -10.65 5.22
C PRO A 135 -7.67 -11.14 3.80
N VAL A 136 -6.67 -10.54 3.16
CA VAL A 136 -6.33 -10.77 1.76
C VAL A 136 -5.81 -12.20 1.55
N LYS A 137 -4.86 -12.66 2.36
CA LYS A 137 -4.26 -14.01 2.27
C LYS A 137 -5.31 -15.12 2.35
N GLU A 138 -6.28 -14.99 3.25
CA GLU A 138 -7.37 -15.96 3.39
C GLU A 138 -8.22 -16.01 2.12
N LYS A 139 -8.59 -14.84 1.60
CA LYS A 139 -9.42 -14.73 0.41
C LYS A 139 -8.73 -15.12 -0.88
N ILE A 140 -7.40 -14.94 -0.98
CA ILE A 140 -6.62 -15.37 -2.15
C ILE A 140 -6.76 -16.87 -2.39
N VAL A 141 -6.92 -17.67 -1.33
CA VAL A 141 -7.07 -19.13 -1.46
C VAL A 141 -8.29 -19.51 -2.31
N GLU A 142 -9.37 -18.72 -2.25
CA GLU A 142 -10.56 -18.91 -3.08
C GLU A 142 -10.29 -18.63 -4.56
N TYR A 143 -9.38 -17.70 -4.85
CA TYR A 143 -9.03 -17.32 -6.22
C TYR A 143 -7.93 -18.16 -6.84
N LEU A 144 -7.15 -18.91 -6.04
CA LEU A 144 -6.06 -19.75 -6.54
C LEU A 144 -6.59 -20.85 -7.46
N GLY A 145 -6.00 -20.97 -8.64
CA GLY A 145 -6.45 -21.94 -9.65
C GLY A 145 -7.63 -21.45 -10.50
N GLU A 146 -8.30 -20.36 -10.11
CA GLU A 146 -9.33 -19.73 -10.94
C GLU A 146 -8.71 -18.89 -12.06
N GLU A 147 -9.49 -18.70 -13.12
CA GLU A 147 -9.10 -17.84 -14.24
C GLU A 147 -8.88 -16.40 -13.75
N ILE A 148 -7.84 -15.75 -14.25
CA ILE A 148 -7.56 -14.36 -13.89
C ILE A 148 -8.72 -13.43 -14.27
N GLN A 149 -8.97 -12.41 -13.47
CA GLN A 149 -10.04 -11.42 -13.63
C GLN A 149 -9.43 -10.01 -13.63
N GLU A 150 -10.17 -9.05 -14.17
CA GLU A 150 -9.71 -7.65 -14.25
C GLU A 150 -9.91 -6.89 -12.93
N CYS A 151 -10.71 -7.40 -11.99
CA CYS A 151 -10.96 -6.80 -10.68
C CYS A 151 -11.29 -7.86 -9.62
N TYR A 152 -10.77 -7.69 -8.40
CA TYR A 152 -11.04 -8.51 -7.23
C TYR A 152 -11.50 -7.64 -6.07
N VAL A 153 -12.42 -8.14 -5.26
CA VAL A 153 -12.94 -7.39 -4.11
C VAL A 153 -12.47 -8.05 -2.83
N PHE A 154 -11.68 -7.34 -2.02
CA PHE A 154 -11.25 -7.78 -0.69
C PHE A 154 -11.96 -6.93 0.36
N GLY A 155 -12.67 -7.57 1.27
CA GLY A 155 -13.39 -6.90 2.33
C GLY A 155 -13.50 -7.83 3.54
N SER A 156 -14.12 -7.32 4.59
CA SER A 156 -14.46 -8.11 5.78
C SER A 156 -15.97 -8.03 6.03
N SER A 157 -16.43 -8.49 7.20
CA SER A 157 -17.84 -8.38 7.59
C SER A 157 -18.36 -6.94 7.41
N PRO A 158 -19.62 -6.74 6.95
CA PRO A 158 -20.23 -5.42 6.80
C PRO A 158 -20.22 -4.55 8.07
N GLU A 159 -20.06 -5.19 9.23
CA GLU A 159 -20.03 -4.55 10.55
C GLU A 159 -18.63 -4.07 10.97
N SER A 160 -17.61 -4.39 10.19
CA SER A 160 -16.22 -4.03 10.46
C SER A 160 -15.89 -2.62 9.97
N CYS A 161 -15.06 -1.89 10.72
CA CYS A 161 -14.48 -0.61 10.27
C CYS A 161 -13.25 -0.79 9.37
N ILE A 162 -13.04 -2.00 8.82
CA ILE A 162 -11.95 -2.32 7.89
C ILE A 162 -12.35 -1.85 6.48
N PRO A 163 -11.46 -1.16 5.75
CA PRO A 163 -11.74 -0.69 4.40
C PRO A 163 -11.99 -1.84 3.41
N VAL A 164 -12.77 -1.59 2.36
CA VAL A 164 -12.91 -2.51 1.22
C VAL A 164 -11.87 -2.15 0.15
N ILE A 165 -11.23 -3.14 -0.46
CA ILE A 165 -10.27 -2.97 -1.55
C ILE A 165 -10.87 -3.56 -2.83
N LEU A 166 -11.04 -2.73 -3.86
CA LEU A 166 -11.18 -3.21 -5.24
C LEU A 166 -9.79 -3.20 -5.88
N HIS A 167 -9.27 -4.37 -6.19
CA HIS A 167 -7.93 -4.57 -6.71
C HIS A 167 -7.96 -4.90 -8.21
N PHE A 168 -7.32 -4.05 -9.00
CA PHE A 168 -7.21 -4.11 -10.45
C PHE A 168 -5.78 -4.46 -10.85
N PRO A 169 -5.46 -5.75 -11.08
CA PRO A 169 -4.18 -6.11 -11.67
C PRO A 169 -4.15 -5.74 -13.15
N LEU A 170 -2.97 -5.39 -13.66
CA LEU A 170 -2.77 -5.20 -15.11
C LEU A 170 -2.97 -6.53 -15.85
N VAL A 171 -4.09 -6.68 -16.57
CA VAL A 171 -4.47 -7.92 -17.26
C VAL A 171 -5.15 -7.60 -18.58
N ASN A 172 -4.62 -8.13 -19.68
CA ASN A 172 -5.25 -8.05 -21.01
C ASN A 172 -6.03 -9.34 -21.32
N LYS A 173 -7.22 -9.48 -20.74
CA LYS A 173 -8.11 -10.63 -20.93
C LYS A 173 -9.30 -10.28 -21.81
N LYS A 174 -10.37 -9.70 -21.26
CA LYS A 174 -11.58 -9.36 -22.04
C LYS A 174 -11.31 -8.25 -23.07
N PHE A 175 -10.36 -7.36 -22.80
CA PHE A 175 -9.98 -6.31 -23.75
C PHE A 175 -9.52 -6.86 -25.10
N ARG A 176 -9.01 -8.11 -25.19
CA ARG A 176 -8.67 -8.73 -26.48
C ARG A 176 -9.87 -8.90 -27.41
N GLN A 177 -11.05 -9.09 -26.86
CA GLN A 177 -12.29 -9.37 -27.60
C GLN A 177 -13.24 -8.17 -27.67
N TYR A 178 -13.26 -7.33 -26.64
CA TYR A 178 -14.27 -6.27 -26.46
C TYR A 178 -13.68 -4.87 -26.52
N LYS A 179 -14.18 -4.04 -27.43
CA LYS A 179 -13.72 -2.66 -27.64
C LYS A 179 -14.11 -1.77 -26.47
N ASN A 180 -15.35 -1.91 -26.04
CA ASN A 180 -15.95 -1.33 -24.85
C ASN A 180 -16.67 -2.44 -24.09
N PRO A 181 -17.01 -2.27 -22.81
CA PRO A 181 -17.90 -3.20 -22.13
C PRO A 181 -19.12 -3.48 -23.02
N GLU A 182 -19.42 -4.76 -23.26
CA GLU A 182 -20.54 -5.24 -24.09
C GLU A 182 -20.41 -5.05 -25.62
N VAL A 183 -19.36 -4.39 -26.12
CA VAL A 183 -19.16 -4.17 -27.57
C VAL A 183 -18.00 -5.02 -28.07
N LEU A 184 -18.30 -6.04 -28.87
CA LEU A 184 -17.28 -6.89 -29.52
C LEU A 184 -16.52 -6.13 -30.61
N ARG A 185 -15.24 -6.47 -30.77
CA ARG A 185 -14.46 -6.10 -31.95
C ARG A 185 -14.93 -6.91 -33.15
N THR A 186 -15.01 -6.26 -34.30
CA THR A 186 -15.50 -6.89 -35.52
C THR A 186 -14.45 -6.96 -36.64
N SER A 187 -13.49 -6.04 -36.68
CA SER A 187 -12.45 -6.04 -37.71
C SER A 187 -11.16 -6.70 -37.21
N ASP A 188 -10.41 -7.30 -38.14
CA ASP A 188 -9.10 -7.90 -37.87
C ASP A 188 -8.10 -6.86 -37.34
N GLU A 189 -8.20 -5.61 -37.79
CA GLU A 189 -7.36 -4.50 -37.30
C GLU A 189 -7.63 -4.18 -35.82
N GLU A 190 -8.90 -4.17 -35.40
CA GLU A 190 -9.26 -3.96 -34.00
C GLU A 190 -8.76 -5.12 -33.13
N LEU A 191 -8.87 -6.36 -33.63
CA LEU A 191 -8.40 -7.56 -32.94
C LEU A 191 -6.87 -7.56 -32.81
N ASP A 192 -6.13 -7.20 -33.86
CA ASP A 192 -4.67 -7.03 -33.81
C ASP A 192 -4.27 -5.93 -32.81
N PHE A 193 -5.00 -4.82 -32.80
CA PHE A 193 -4.74 -3.74 -31.86
C PHE A 193 -4.78 -4.22 -30.41
N ALA A 194 -5.77 -5.04 -30.03
CA ALA A 194 -5.90 -5.54 -28.66
C ALA A 194 -5.05 -6.78 -28.35
N LYS A 195 -4.46 -7.44 -29.36
CA LYS A 195 -3.64 -8.63 -29.20
C LYS A 195 -2.19 -8.27 -28.89
N PHE A 196 -1.89 -8.04 -27.62
CA PHE A 196 -0.53 -7.83 -27.13
C PHE A 196 -0.34 -8.41 -25.72
N PRO A 197 0.87 -8.90 -25.39
CA PRO A 197 1.21 -9.30 -24.02
C PRO A 197 1.52 -8.07 -23.15
N CYS A 198 1.08 -8.07 -21.89
CA CYS A 198 1.46 -7.02 -20.93
C CYS A 198 2.83 -7.30 -20.29
N PHE A 199 3.18 -8.57 -20.14
CA PHE A 199 4.40 -9.04 -19.48
C PHE A 199 5.16 -10.06 -20.33
N GLY A 200 6.42 -10.32 -19.96
CA GLY A 200 7.29 -11.28 -20.64
C GLY A 200 8.17 -10.68 -21.73
N LYS A 201 8.96 -11.53 -22.39
CA LYS A 201 10.00 -11.11 -23.35
C LYS A 201 9.45 -10.37 -24.57
N ASN A 202 8.21 -10.65 -24.94
CA ASN A 202 7.54 -10.08 -26.11
C ASN A 202 6.67 -8.87 -25.73
N SER A 203 6.72 -8.41 -24.48
CA SER A 203 5.99 -7.22 -24.04
C SER A 203 6.76 -5.95 -24.36
N ASP A 204 6.03 -4.98 -24.88
CA ASP A 204 6.51 -3.62 -25.15
C ASP A 204 6.49 -2.74 -23.89
N PHE A 205 6.10 -3.26 -22.72
CA PHE A 205 5.80 -2.49 -21.49
C PHE A 205 6.81 -2.72 -20.35
N GLY A 206 8.09 -2.80 -20.69
CA GLY A 206 9.16 -3.01 -19.71
C GLY A 206 9.34 -1.83 -18.75
N THR A 207 9.65 -2.12 -17.47
CA THR A 207 9.87 -1.11 -16.42
C THR A 207 10.96 -0.08 -16.74
N PHE A 208 11.96 -0.44 -17.56
CA PHE A 208 13.04 0.45 -17.98
C PHE A 208 12.82 1.10 -19.35
N LYS A 209 11.64 0.93 -19.96
CA LYS A 209 11.27 1.60 -21.21
C LYS A 209 10.56 2.91 -20.90
N PHE A 210 11.13 4.01 -21.39
CA PHE A 210 10.62 5.37 -21.16
C PHE A 210 10.09 6.05 -22.42
N HIS A 211 10.22 5.40 -23.58
CA HIS A 211 9.69 5.89 -24.85
C HIS A 211 8.65 4.90 -25.36
N TYR A 212 7.44 5.39 -25.59
CA TYR A 212 6.32 4.62 -26.10
C TYR A 212 5.81 5.28 -27.36
N ASP A 213 5.64 4.49 -28.42
CA ASP A 213 4.98 4.97 -29.63
C ASP A 213 3.48 5.13 -29.37
N SER A 214 2.78 5.91 -30.19
CA SER A 214 1.34 6.17 -30.01
C SER A 214 0.52 4.88 -29.89
N LYS A 215 0.82 3.86 -30.72
CA LYS A 215 0.12 2.57 -30.67
C LYS A 215 0.32 1.86 -29.33
N GLU A 216 1.53 1.89 -28.76
CA GLU A 216 1.84 1.23 -27.49
C GLU A 216 1.18 1.96 -26.32
N PHE A 217 1.25 3.29 -26.32
CA PHE A 217 0.59 4.13 -25.33
C PHE A 217 -0.93 3.94 -25.36
N ASP A 218 -1.54 3.98 -26.55
CA ASP A 218 -2.99 3.81 -26.72
C ASP A 218 -3.43 2.41 -26.28
N ARG A 219 -2.64 1.37 -26.58
CA ARG A 219 -2.91 0.00 -26.13
C ARG A 219 -3.03 -0.11 -24.62
N LEU A 220 -2.03 0.40 -23.89
CA LEU A 220 -2.01 0.28 -22.43
C LEU A 220 -3.05 1.19 -21.76
N SER A 221 -3.22 2.41 -22.26
CA SER A 221 -4.20 3.36 -21.72
C SER A 221 -5.64 2.88 -21.93
N GLN A 222 -6.00 2.45 -23.15
CA GLN A 222 -7.34 1.93 -23.45
C GLN A 222 -7.62 0.60 -22.73
N LEU A 223 -6.60 -0.25 -22.55
CA LEU A 223 -6.73 -1.46 -21.73
C LEU A 223 -7.17 -1.12 -20.30
N MET A 224 -6.51 -0.15 -19.67
CA MET A 224 -6.83 0.24 -18.29
C MET A 224 -8.17 0.95 -18.17
N GLU A 225 -8.52 1.78 -19.15
CA GLU A 225 -9.85 2.38 -19.25
C GLU A 225 -10.93 1.30 -19.36
N PHE A 226 -10.75 0.35 -20.29
CA PHE A 226 -11.69 -0.76 -20.49
C PHE A 226 -11.85 -1.59 -19.21
N ASN A 227 -10.76 -2.02 -18.57
CA ASN A 227 -10.82 -2.84 -17.36
C ASN A 227 -11.56 -2.13 -16.21
N THR A 228 -11.39 -0.81 -16.12
CA THR A 228 -12.07 0.02 -15.11
C THR A 228 -13.55 0.17 -15.44
N LEU A 229 -13.90 0.47 -16.69
CA LEU A 229 -15.28 0.61 -17.14
C LEU A 229 -16.06 -0.71 -17.01
N LEU A 230 -15.41 -1.83 -17.28
CA LEU A 230 -15.98 -3.18 -17.15
C LEU A 230 -16.49 -3.45 -15.71
N HIS A 231 -15.86 -2.84 -14.70
CA HIS A 231 -16.21 -3.03 -13.28
C HIS A 231 -16.84 -1.80 -12.64
N LYS A 232 -17.37 -0.88 -13.45
CA LYS A 232 -18.05 0.34 -13.01
C LYS A 232 -19.18 0.04 -12.02
N ASP A 233 -20.00 -0.96 -12.30
CA ASP A 233 -21.11 -1.33 -11.42
C ASP A 233 -20.61 -1.85 -10.08
N THR A 234 -19.56 -2.68 -10.06
CA THR A 234 -18.93 -3.17 -8.83
C THR A 234 -18.40 -2.01 -7.96
N ILE A 235 -17.76 -1.02 -8.58
CA ILE A 235 -17.30 0.20 -7.90
C ILE A 235 -18.50 0.94 -7.28
N ILE A 236 -19.55 1.19 -8.08
CA ILE A 236 -20.75 1.90 -7.62
C ILE A 236 -21.44 1.15 -6.47
N GLN A 237 -21.58 -0.17 -6.58
CA GLN A 237 -22.20 -0.98 -5.53
C GLN A 237 -21.37 -0.98 -4.25
N THR A 238 -20.04 -1.03 -4.35
CA THR A 238 -19.16 -0.95 -3.18
C THR A 238 -19.29 0.41 -2.49
N ILE A 239 -19.37 1.50 -3.25
CA ILE A 239 -19.61 2.85 -2.73
C ILE A 239 -20.98 2.91 -2.01
N LYS A 240 -22.05 2.41 -2.63
CA LYS A 240 -23.39 2.36 -2.02
C LYS A 240 -23.38 1.61 -0.70
N ASN A 241 -22.76 0.43 -0.65
CA ASN A 241 -22.67 -0.39 0.55
C ASN A 241 -21.87 0.31 1.66
N SER A 242 -20.74 0.93 1.31
CA SER A 242 -19.94 1.72 2.26
C SER A 242 -20.74 2.88 2.86
N ILE A 243 -21.50 3.63 2.04
CA ILE A 243 -22.36 4.72 2.53
C ILE A 243 -23.43 4.19 3.50
N ILE A 244 -24.07 3.07 3.18
CA ILE A 244 -25.07 2.44 4.06
C ILE A 244 -24.44 2.04 5.40
N ASN A 245 -23.25 1.44 5.38
CA ASN A 245 -22.55 1.02 6.60
C ASN A 245 -22.15 2.23 7.46
N ILE A 246 -21.63 3.30 6.85
CA ILE A 246 -21.29 4.55 7.55
C ILE A 246 -22.52 5.16 8.22
N LYS A 247 -23.68 5.17 7.53
CA LYS A 247 -24.94 5.67 8.11
C LYS A 247 -25.44 4.83 9.28
N LYS A 248 -25.27 3.50 9.22
CA LYS A 248 -25.68 2.58 10.30
C LYS A 248 -24.78 2.69 11.54
N GLN A 249 -23.47 2.76 11.35
CA GLN A 249 -22.50 2.70 12.45
C GLN A 249 -22.18 4.06 13.08
N GLY A 250 -22.46 5.16 12.36
CA GLY A 250 -21.97 6.50 12.69
C GLY A 250 -20.48 6.63 12.39
N ARG A 251 -19.99 7.83 12.04
CA ARG A 251 -18.58 8.06 11.69
C ARG A 251 -17.70 8.00 12.95
N LYS A 252 -17.32 6.79 13.38
CA LYS A 252 -16.60 6.50 14.64
C LYS A 252 -15.06 6.58 14.53
N LEU A 253 -14.52 7.65 13.98
CA LEU A 253 -13.07 7.88 14.05
C LEU A 253 -12.77 9.27 14.62
N ASP A 254 -13.24 9.51 15.84
CA ASP A 254 -12.69 10.60 16.65
C ASP A 254 -11.24 10.29 17.08
N ILE A 255 -10.56 11.28 17.65
CA ILE A 255 -9.18 11.13 18.10
C ILE A 255 -9.01 10.00 19.13
N TYR A 256 -10.07 9.71 19.91
CA TYR A 256 -10.10 8.64 20.90
C TYR A 256 -10.23 7.26 20.27
N ASN A 257 -10.97 7.10 19.19
CA ASN A 257 -11.06 5.86 18.41
C ASN A 257 -9.75 5.58 17.68
N ILE A 258 -9.11 6.62 17.13
CA ILE A 258 -7.79 6.53 16.52
C ILE A 258 -6.73 6.18 17.57
N ALA A 259 -6.75 6.86 18.73
CA ALA A 259 -5.90 6.53 19.85
C ALA A 259 -6.17 5.09 20.31
N ARG A 260 -7.42 4.65 20.43
CA ARG A 260 -7.78 3.28 20.81
C ARG A 260 -7.29 2.23 19.80
N ILE A 261 -7.39 2.47 18.50
CA ILE A 261 -6.83 1.58 17.46
C ILE A 261 -5.31 1.49 17.58
N LEU A 262 -4.64 2.61 17.83
CA LEU A 262 -3.19 2.66 18.02
C LEU A 262 -2.74 2.11 19.39
N MET A 263 -3.59 2.22 20.41
CA MET A 263 -3.36 1.88 21.83
C MET A 263 -4.03 0.56 22.24
N TRP A 264 -4.59 -0.23 21.32
CA TRP A 264 -5.11 -1.59 21.56
C TRP A 264 -4.00 -2.60 21.90
N ARG A 265 -2.94 -2.12 22.57
CA ARG A 265 -1.61 -2.71 22.72
C ARG A 265 -1.29 -3.19 24.14
N LYS A 266 -2.29 -3.39 25.02
CA LYS A 266 -2.03 -3.97 26.37
C LYS A 266 -3.06 -4.99 26.89
N GLY A 267 -4.14 -5.27 26.17
CA GLY A 267 -5.27 -6.01 26.74
C GLY A 267 -5.33 -7.52 26.49
N ASN A 268 -4.77 -8.02 25.38
CA ASN A 268 -5.13 -9.37 24.89
C ASN A 268 -3.99 -10.39 24.85
N GLU A 269 -2.82 -10.11 25.43
CA GLU A 269 -1.77 -11.14 25.61
C GLU A 269 -2.03 -12.09 26.80
N LYS A 270 -3.21 -12.07 27.42
CA LYS A 270 -3.58 -12.99 28.52
C LYS A 270 -4.83 -13.83 28.31
N ARG A 271 -5.27 -14.04 27.06
CA ARG A 271 -6.29 -15.06 26.77
C ARG A 271 -5.95 -15.84 25.50
N ILE A 272 -4.83 -16.55 25.56
CA ILE A 272 -4.69 -17.84 24.90
C ILE A 272 -4.06 -18.75 25.96
N ASP A 273 -4.90 -19.30 26.83
CA ASP A 273 -4.62 -20.53 27.57
C ASP A 273 -5.97 -21.15 27.94
N MET A 274 -6.12 -22.41 27.51
CA MET A 274 -7.28 -23.33 27.53
C MET A 274 -8.38 -23.11 26.51
#